data_AF-A0A183GCB4-F1
#
_entry.id   AF-A0A183GCB4-F1
#
_cell.length_a   1.000
_cell.length_b   1.000
_cell.length_c   1.000
_cell.angle_alpha   90.00
_cell.angle_beta   90.00
_cell.angle_gamma   90.00
#
_symmetry.space_group_name_H-M   'P 1'
#
loop_
_entity.id
_entity.type
_entity.pdbx_description
1 polymer ?
#
loop_
_entity_poly.entity_id
_entity_poly.type
_entity_poly.pdbx_seq_one_letter_code
_entity_poly.pdbx_strand_id
1 'polypeptide(L)'
;MPFGQMPVLEFDGKTLCQSHAIARYLARKFGYAGISEFDKAVVDSIMDQSKDFLTEIRPYFRALLGVEKGDPEELVKEVMLPARDRFFPLITKFLKNNKSGECVLPRVRI
;
A
#
# COMPACT_ATOMS: atom_id res chain seq x y z
N MET A 1 -22.37 -4.61 6.61
CA MET A 1 -21.31 -3.96 5.80
C MET A 1 -21.51 -2.44 5.80
N PRO A 2 -20.85 -1.70 6.71
CA PRO A 2 -21.01 -0.24 6.87
C PRO A 2 -20.97 0.58 5.58
N PHE A 3 -20.13 0.19 4.62
CA PHE A 3 -19.96 0.91 3.35
C PHE A 3 -20.31 0.09 2.11
N GLY A 4 -20.92 -1.09 2.27
CA GLY A 4 -21.23 -1.99 1.14
C GLY A 4 -20.02 -2.45 0.31
N GLN A 5 -18.81 -2.30 0.85
CA GLN A 5 -17.55 -2.62 0.19
C GLN A 5 -16.73 -3.60 1.03
N MET A 6 -15.99 -4.46 0.35
CA MET A 6 -14.95 -5.32 0.92
C MET A 6 -13.57 -4.66 0.73
N PRO A 7 -12.59 -4.93 1.61
CA PRO A 7 -12.61 -5.87 2.73
C PRO A 7 -13.24 -5.31 4.02
N VAL A 8 -13.68 -6.24 4.88
CA VAL A 8 -14.21 -5.98 6.22
C VAL A 8 -13.56 -6.94 7.22
N LEU A 9 -13.08 -6.43 8.35
CA LEU A 9 -12.60 -7.19 9.49
C LEU A 9 -13.69 -7.23 10.57
N GLU A 10 -13.99 -8.43 11.06
CA GLU A 10 -14.79 -8.63 12.27
C GLU A 10 -13.89 -9.16 13.37
N PHE A 11 -13.88 -8.47 14.52
CA PHE A 11 -13.03 -8.81 15.65
C PHE A 11 -13.72 -8.41 16.96
N ASP A 12 -13.87 -9.35 17.89
CA ASP A 12 -14.58 -9.18 19.18
C ASP A 12 -15.98 -8.53 19.03
N GLY A 13 -16.76 -8.98 18.05
CA GLY A 13 -18.11 -8.44 17.77
C GLY A 13 -18.12 -7.01 17.22
N LYS A 14 -16.96 -6.42 16.91
CA LYS A 14 -16.82 -5.12 16.24
C LYS A 14 -16.47 -5.30 14.78
N THR A 15 -16.96 -4.40 13.94
CA THR A 15 -16.70 -4.39 12.50
C THR A 15 -15.83 -3.21 12.12
N LEU A 16 -14.75 -3.46 11.37
CA LEU A 16 -13.86 -2.44 10.80
C LEU A 16 -13.79 -2.61 9.29
N CYS A 17 -14.04 -1.54 8.54
CA CYS A 17 -13.93 -1.51 7.08
C CYS A 17 -12.67 -0.76 6.63
N GLN A 18 -12.41 -0.74 5.32
CA GLN A 18 -11.25 -0.13 4.65
C GLN A 18 -9.95 -0.92 4.86
N SER A 19 -9.39 -1.43 3.76
CA SER A 19 -8.19 -2.29 3.74
C SER A 19 -7.03 -1.70 4.56
N HIS A 20 -6.73 -0.42 4.39
CA HIS A 20 -5.63 0.24 5.09
C HIS A 20 -5.90 0.50 6.57
N ALA A 21 -7.15 0.78 6.94
CA ALA A 21 -7.53 0.92 8.35
C ALA A 21 -7.40 -0.42 9.08
N ILE A 22 -7.83 -1.51 8.42
CA ILE A 22 -7.66 -2.88 8.90
C ILE A 22 -6.18 -3.23 9.05
N ALA A 23 -5.37 -3.00 8.01
CA ALA A 23 -3.94 -3.30 8.04
C ALA A 23 -3.23 -2.54 9.18
N ARG A 24 -3.50 -1.24 9.34
CA ARG A 24 -2.94 -0.43 10.43
C ARG A 24 -3.37 -0.93 11.81
N TYR A 25 -4.64 -1.30 11.99
CA TYR A 25 -5.14 -1.83 13.25
C TYR A 25 -4.39 -3.11 13.64
N LEU A 26 -4.28 -4.08 12.72
CA LEU A 26 -3.57 -5.34 12.97
C LEU A 26 -2.07 -5.11 13.16
N ALA A 27 -1.44 -4.24 12.35
CA ALA A 27 -0.04 -3.90 12.51
C ALA A 27 0.26 -3.30 13.88
N ARG A 28 -0.59 -2.40 14.39
CA ARG A 28 -0.44 -1.85 15.75
C ARG A 28 -0.64 -2.93 16.82
N LYS A 29 -1.64 -3.79 16.64
CA LYS A 29 -1.96 -4.87 17.59
C LYS A 29 -0.84 -5.89 17.74
N PHE A 30 -0.15 -6.22 16.66
CA PHE A 30 0.90 -7.23 16.64
C PHE A 30 2.33 -6.68 16.60
N GLY A 31 2.50 -5.35 16.70
CA GLY A 31 3.83 -4.73 16.82
C GLY A 31 4.59 -4.52 15.51
N TYR A 32 3.88 -4.47 14.37
CA TYR A 32 4.43 -4.25 13.02
C TYR A 32 4.25 -2.81 12.51
N ALA A 33 3.69 -1.90 13.30
CA ALA A 33 3.40 -0.53 12.87
C ALA A 33 4.60 0.45 13.04
N GLY A 34 5.75 0.00 13.56
CA GLY A 34 6.86 0.87 13.96
C GLY A 34 6.96 1.05 15.48
N ILE A 35 8.10 1.57 15.94
CA ILE A 35 8.47 1.61 17.36
C ILE A 35 7.96 2.91 18.00
N SER A 36 8.29 4.06 17.41
CA SER A 36 7.83 5.38 17.87
C SER A 36 6.56 5.85 17.15
N GLU A 37 5.89 6.86 17.70
CA GLU A 37 4.75 7.50 17.01
C GLU A 37 5.17 8.14 15.68
N PHE A 38 6.41 8.64 15.61
CA PHE A 38 6.93 9.17 14.35
C PHE A 38 7.18 8.06 13.33
N ASP A 39 7.74 6.91 13.74
CA ASP A 39 7.91 5.76 12.84
C ASP A 39 6.58 5.27 12.29
N LYS A 40 5.54 5.23 13.13
CA LYS A 40 4.17 4.90 12.71
C LYS A 40 3.65 5.88 11.65
N ALA A 41 3.89 7.17 11.84
CA ALA A 41 3.52 8.19 10.86
C ALA A 41 4.29 8.03 9.54
N VAL A 42 5.56 7.62 9.60
CA VAL A 42 6.37 7.32 8.40
C VAL A 42 5.86 6.06 7.68
N VAL A 43 5.49 5.00 8.41
CA VAL A 43 4.84 3.81 7.81
C VAL A 43 3.54 4.22 7.12
N ASP A 44 2.73 5.04 7.79
CA ASP A 44 1.46 5.52 7.24
C ASP A 44 1.66 6.37 5.98
N SER A 45 2.67 7.24 5.93
CA SER A 45 2.94 8.04 4.72
C SER A 45 3.42 7.20 3.53
N ILE A 46 4.24 6.17 3.77
CA ILE A 46 4.66 5.23 2.73
C ILE A 46 3.47 4.44 2.19
N MET A 47 2.57 4.02 3.09
CA MET A 47 1.35 3.32 2.70
C MET A 47 0.47 4.24 1.83
N ASP A 48 0.23 5.48 2.25
CA ASP A 48 -0.58 6.42 1.47
C ASP A 48 0.05 6.70 0.09
N GLN A 49 1.37 6.88 0.01
CA GLN A 49 2.07 7.03 -1.26
C GLN A 49 1.93 5.78 -2.16
N SER A 50 1.91 4.58 -1.57
CA SER A 50 1.68 3.33 -2.30
C SER A 50 0.26 3.23 -2.83
N LYS A 51 -0.73 3.75 -2.09
CA LYS A 51 -2.12 3.83 -2.53
C LYS A 51 -2.29 4.77 -3.72
N ASP A 52 -1.61 5.91 -3.71
CA ASP A 52 -1.63 6.85 -4.84
C ASP A 52 -1.05 6.20 -6.10
N PHE A 53 0.08 5.50 -5.96
CA PHE A 53 0.66 4.71 -7.05
C PHE A 53 -0.30 3.63 -7.58
N LEU A 54 -0.94 2.85 -6.70
CA LEU A 54 -1.93 1.83 -7.09
C LEU A 54 -3.15 2.44 -7.80
N THR A 55 -3.55 3.65 -7.40
CA THR A 55 -4.66 4.37 -8.02
C THR A 55 -4.28 4.83 -9.42
N GLU A 56 -3.05 5.31 -9.61
CA GLU A 56 -2.53 5.75 -10.90
C GLU A 56 -2.43 4.59 -11.92
N ILE A 57 -1.93 3.43 -11.50
CA ILE A 57 -1.80 2.24 -12.36
C ILE A 57 -3.08 1.40 -12.44
N ARG A 58 -4.17 1.85 -11.82
CA ARG A 58 -5.46 1.15 -11.82
C ARG A 58 -5.99 0.81 -13.22
N PRO A 59 -5.90 1.69 -14.24
CA PRO A 59 -6.36 1.37 -15.60
C PRO A 59 -5.64 0.16 -16.18
N TYR A 60 -4.32 0.06 -15.99
CA TYR A 60 -3.52 -1.09 -16.41
C TYR A 60 -4.02 -2.38 -15.75
N PHE A 61 -4.19 -2.39 -14.42
CA PHE A 61 -4.69 -3.57 -13.72
C PHE A 61 -6.12 -3.95 -14.09
N ARG A 62 -7.00 -2.97 -14.35
CA ARG A 62 -8.39 -3.21 -14.78
C ARG A 62 -8.45 -3.83 -16.17
N ALA A 63 -7.60 -3.38 -17.10
CA ALA A 63 -7.45 -3.98 -18.43
C ALA A 63 -6.85 -5.39 -18.35
N LEU A 64 -5.78 -5.57 -17.57
CA LEU A 64 -5.10 -6.86 -17.40
C LEU A 64 -6.04 -7.94 -16.83
N LEU A 65 -6.89 -7.57 -15.86
CA LEU A 65 -7.85 -8.49 -15.24
C LEU A 65 -9.14 -8.66 -16.07
N GLY A 66 -9.23 -8.07 -17.26
CA GLY A 66 -10.40 -8.16 -18.14
C GLY A 66 -11.66 -7.48 -17.58
N VAL A 67 -11.50 -6.60 -16.59
CA VAL A 67 -12.62 -5.87 -15.96
C VAL A 67 -13.04 -4.68 -16.83
N GLU A 68 -12.09 -4.05 -17.51
CA GLU A 68 -12.31 -2.96 -18.44
C GLU A 68 -11.65 -3.28 -19.79
N LYS A 69 -12.17 -2.72 -20.88
CA LYS A 69 -11.55 -2.84 -22.20
C LYS A 69 -10.35 -1.91 -22.26
N GLY A 70 -9.19 -2.44 -22.65
CA GLY A 70 -7.96 -1.68 -22.90
C GLY A 70 -6.86 -2.64 -23.34
N ASP A 71 -5.84 -2.12 -24.02
CA ASP A 71 -4.64 -2.90 -24.36
C ASP A 71 -3.64 -2.82 -23.18
N PRO A 72 -3.39 -3.94 -22.46
CA PRO A 72 -2.42 -3.95 -21.38
C PRO A 72 -1.01 -3.55 -21.84
N GLU A 73 -0.62 -3.83 -23.08
CA GLU A 73 0.71 -3.54 -23.59
C GLU A 73 0.93 -2.03 -23.79
N GLU A 74 -0.08 -1.31 -24.26
CA GLU A 74 -0.05 0.16 -24.36
C GLU A 74 -0.07 0.79 -22.96
N LEU A 75 -0.95 0.33 -22.08
CA LEU A 75 -1.08 0.85 -20.71
C LEU A 75 0.18 0.61 -19.87
N VAL A 76 0.96 -0.43 -20.17
CA VAL A 76 2.30 -0.60 -19.57
C VAL A 76 3.18 0.60 -19.89
N LYS A 77 3.26 1.00 -21.16
CA LYS A 77 4.16 2.06 -21.62
C LYS A 77 3.70 3.44 -21.18
N GLU A 78 2.41 3.70 -21.23
CA GLU A 78 1.86 5.04 -20.98
C GLU A 78 1.58 5.32 -19.50
N VAL A 79 1.17 4.29 -18.74
CA VAL A 79 0.70 4.46 -17.35
C VAL A 79 1.64 3.77 -16.37
N MET A 80 1.89 2.46 -16.53
CA MET A 80 2.60 1.68 -15.52
C MET A 80 4.08 2.07 -15.40
N LEU A 81 4.82 2.12 -16.50
CA LEU A 81 6.26 2.43 -16.48
C LEU A 81 6.54 3.85 -15.95
N PRO A 82 5.83 4.91 -16.40
CA PRO A 82 6.05 6.25 -15.85
C PRO A 82 5.69 6.37 -14.36
N ALA A 83 4.61 5.72 -13.92
CA ALA A 83 4.22 5.69 -12.51
C ALA A 83 5.27 4.96 -11.66
N ARG A 84 5.77 3.81 -12.14
CA ARG A 84 6.84 3.03 -11.50
C ARG A 84 8.11 3.85 -11.36
N ASP A 85 8.52 4.52 -12.43
CA ASP A 85 9.75 5.29 -12.49
C ASP A 85 9.70 6.54 -11.58
N ARG A 86 8.50 7.04 -11.27
CA ARG A 86 8.32 8.05 -10.21
C ARG A 86 8.31 7.44 -8.81
N PHE A 87 7.59 6.34 -8.61
CA PHE A 87 7.34 5.76 -7.28
C PHE A 87 8.55 5.01 -6.70
N PHE A 88 9.21 4.14 -7.47
CA PHE A 88 10.29 3.30 -6.95
C PHE A 88 11.52 4.07 -6.47
N PRO A 89 11.94 5.19 -7.09
CA PRO A 89 13.02 6.00 -6.53
C PRO A 89 12.67 6.62 -5.17
N LEU A 90 11.39 6.94 -4.91
CA LEU A 90 10.95 7.45 -3.60
C LEU A 90 11.11 6.37 -2.54
N ILE A 91 10.59 5.16 -2.79
CA ILE A 91 10.73 4.02 -1.88
C ILE A 91 12.20 3.63 -1.68
N THR A 92 13.00 3.65 -2.74
CA THR A 92 14.44 3.34 -2.66
C THR A 92 15.19 4.32 -1.75
N LYS A 93 14.78 5.59 -1.67
CA LYS A 93 15.36 6.54 -0.71
C LYS A 93 15.08 6.12 0.74
N PHE A 94 13.86 5.67 1.03
CA PHE A 94 13.53 5.14 2.36
C PHE A 94 14.35 3.89 2.69
N LEU A 95 14.48 2.96 1.74
CA LEU A 95 15.30 1.75 1.90
C LEU A 95 16.77 2.04 2.15
N LYS A 96 17.38 2.97 1.39
CA LYS A 96 18.79 3.34 1.55
C LYS A 96 19.09 4.00 2.90
N ASN A 97 18.12 4.73 3.44
CA ASN A 97 18.25 5.38 4.75
C ASN A 97 18.10 4.39 5.92
N ASN A 98 17.74 3.12 5.65
CA ASN A 98 17.56 2.10 6.65
C ASN A 98 18.49 0.89 6.39
N LYS A 99 19.50 0.71 7.25
CA LYS A 99 20.52 -0.36 7.10
C LYS A 99 19.97 -1.79 7.18
N SER A 100 18.71 -1.96 7.58
CA SER A 100 18.04 -3.26 7.66
C SER A 100 17.51 -3.79 6.32
N GLY A 101 17.40 -2.93 5.30
CA GLY A 101 16.74 -3.29 4.03
C GLY A 101 15.21 -3.29 4.09
N GLU A 102 14.62 -2.95 5.24
CA GLU A 102 13.18 -2.71 5.41
C GLU A 102 12.83 -1.24 5.07
N CYS A 103 11.62 -0.98 4.57
CA CYS A 103 11.18 0.41 4.28
C CYS A 103 11.13 1.28 5.56
N VAL A 104 10.94 0.67 6.73
CA VAL A 104 10.99 1.32 8.06
C VAL A 104 11.71 0.39 9.05
N LEU A 105 12.37 0.95 10.07
CA LEU A 105 13.29 0.37 11.07
C LEU A 105 12.99 -1.09 11.52
N PRO A 106 14.01 -1.87 11.96
CA PRO A 106 13.99 -3.33 11.99
C PRO A 106 12.93 -3.88 12.94
N ARG A 107 11.79 -4.28 12.36
CA ARG A 107 10.80 -5.22 12.93
C ARG A 107 9.67 -5.57 11.95
N VAL A 108 9.84 -5.34 10.65
CA VAL A 108 8.92 -5.81 9.62
C VAL A 108 9.45 -7.13 9.05
N ARG A 109 9.24 -8.22 9.78
CA ARG A 109 9.37 -9.56 9.19
C ARG A 109 8.12 -9.84 8.36
N ILE A 110 8.26 -9.78 7.04
CA ILE A 110 7.31 -10.31 6.07
C ILE A 110 7.43 -11.84 6.05
#